data_AF-A0A7I9YBR8-F1
#
_entry.id   AF-A0A7I9YBR8-F1
#
_cell.length_a   1.000
_cell.length_b   1.000
_cell.length_c   1.000
_cell.angle_alpha   90.00
_cell.angle_beta   90.00
_cell.angle_gamma   90.00
#
_symmetry.space_group_name_H-M   'P 1'
#
loop_
_entity.id
_entity.type
_entity.pdbx_description
1 polymer ?
#
loop_
_entity_poly.entity_id
_entity_poly.type
_entity_poly.pdbx_seq_one_letter_code
_entity_poly.pdbx_strand_id
1 'polypeptide(L)'
;MDEATFLTTLIRAIGALQRADVPFALAGGAAVYARGGPHSQHDIDLLLEPSDAERAAQALTRTGMSRFQPPEDWLLKVFDGDVLIDLIHRLGDTPVSAETIARAPLLPVGSVTARVISATDLMVQKLAVLDCHRCDYAELLVVARILREQVDWGRLRLRLRGSPFAEAFWQLLCGLSIVDADDAAEPDPPDHLVAAVRRQLAEDPEIGELGIGIEIHSDTVCLTGSVNGPQRRATIETVVRGIVEPRVVVNDIEVVQLCEPIEQVTG
;
A
#
# COMPACT_ATOMS: atom_id res chain seq x y z
N MET A 1 -11.90 -24.76 12.43
CA MET A 1 -12.76 -23.92 13.30
C MET A 1 -14.02 -23.57 12.53
N ASP A 2 -15.20 -23.60 13.15
CA ASP A 2 -16.42 -23.12 12.48
C ASP A 2 -16.53 -21.58 12.54
N GLU A 3 -17.37 -21.01 11.67
CA GLU A 3 -17.51 -19.56 11.53
C GLU A 3 -18.04 -18.87 12.79
N ALA A 4 -18.97 -19.50 13.52
CA ALA A 4 -19.58 -18.90 14.70
C ALA A 4 -18.56 -18.77 15.85
N THR A 5 -17.75 -19.81 16.03
CA THR A 5 -16.63 -19.82 16.98
C THR A 5 -15.59 -18.77 16.61
N PHE A 6 -15.19 -18.72 15.33
CA PHE A 6 -14.26 -17.71 14.81
C PHE A 6 -14.75 -16.28 15.08
N LEU A 7 -15.99 -15.98 14.68
CA LEU A 7 -16.56 -14.65 14.82
C LEU A 7 -16.74 -14.23 16.29
N THR A 8 -17.12 -15.17 17.16
CA THR A 8 -17.27 -14.91 18.60
C THR A 8 -15.93 -14.54 19.23
N THR A 9 -14.88 -15.32 18.97
CA THR A 9 -13.53 -15.01 19.49
C THR A 9 -13.00 -13.71 18.92
N LEU A 10 -13.19 -13.47 17.62
CA LEU A 10 -12.78 -12.24 16.96
C LEU A 10 -13.43 -10.99 17.59
N ILE A 11 -14.75 -11.00 17.81
CA ILE A 11 -15.48 -9.89 18.45
C ILE A 11 -15.01 -9.70 19.90
N ARG A 12 -14.81 -10.78 20.66
CA ARG A 12 -14.31 -10.72 22.04
C ARG A 12 -12.91 -10.11 22.12
N ALA A 13 -12.01 -10.51 21.22
CA ALA A 13 -10.64 -10.00 21.16
C ALA A 13 -10.62 -8.50 20.80
N ILE A 14 -11.35 -8.11 19.75
CA ILE A 14 -11.50 -6.70 19.33
C ILE A 14 -12.03 -5.85 20.48
N GLY A 15 -13.13 -6.27 21.10
CA GLY A 15 -13.75 -5.51 22.19
C GLY A 15 -12.89 -5.44 23.45
N ALA A 16 -12.02 -6.41 23.70
CA ALA A 16 -11.06 -6.39 24.81
C ALA A 16 -9.93 -5.39 24.58
N LEU A 17 -9.36 -5.36 23.37
CA LEU A 17 -8.31 -4.42 23.00
C LEU A 17 -8.82 -2.98 22.95
N GLN A 18 -10.02 -2.76 22.42
CA GLN A 18 -10.66 -1.44 22.39
C GLN A 18 -10.90 -0.88 23.79
N ARG A 19 -11.44 -1.67 24.72
CA ARG A 19 -11.64 -1.25 26.13
C ARG A 19 -10.34 -0.98 26.87
N ALA A 20 -9.22 -1.49 26.38
CA ALA A 20 -7.89 -1.28 26.94
C ALA A 20 -7.10 -0.17 26.23
N ASP A 21 -7.73 0.54 25.28
CA ASP A 21 -7.11 1.56 24.44
C ASP A 21 -5.79 1.09 23.80
N VAL A 22 -5.78 -0.16 23.31
CA VAL A 22 -4.65 -0.75 22.58
C VAL A 22 -4.87 -0.50 21.09
N PRO A 23 -3.97 0.21 20.39
CA PRO A 23 -4.00 0.30 18.93
C PRO A 23 -3.66 -1.06 18.30
N PHE A 24 -4.49 -1.51 17.35
CA PHE A 24 -4.22 -2.73 16.57
C PHE A 24 -4.86 -2.65 15.19
N ALA A 25 -4.45 -3.56 14.30
CA ALA A 25 -5.11 -3.81 13.02
C ALA A 25 -5.28 -5.32 12.77
N LEU A 26 -6.43 -5.73 12.23
CA LEU A 26 -6.67 -7.10 11.79
C LEU A 26 -5.83 -7.41 10.55
N ALA A 27 -5.20 -8.59 10.55
CA ALA A 27 -4.41 -9.13 9.45
C ALA A 27 -4.83 -10.56 9.10
N GLY A 28 -4.03 -11.20 8.23
CA GLY A 28 -4.17 -12.60 7.83
C GLY A 28 -5.60 -13.01 7.47
N GLY A 29 -6.03 -14.18 7.95
CA GLY A 29 -7.35 -14.73 7.62
C GLY A 29 -8.52 -13.84 8.11
N ALA A 30 -8.37 -13.17 9.24
CA ALA A 30 -9.39 -12.26 9.76
C ALA A 30 -9.56 -11.00 8.90
N ALA A 31 -8.48 -10.50 8.30
CA ALA A 31 -8.56 -9.41 7.34
C ALA A 31 -9.20 -9.85 6.01
N VAL A 32 -8.96 -11.08 5.55
CA VAL A 32 -9.66 -11.65 4.39
C VAL A 32 -11.17 -11.71 4.65
N TYR A 33 -11.57 -12.23 5.81
CA TYR A 33 -12.98 -12.31 6.22
C TYR A 33 -13.65 -10.94 6.26
N ALA A 34 -13.03 -9.97 6.93
CA ALA A 34 -13.55 -8.60 7.03
C ALA A 34 -13.71 -7.90 5.66
N ARG A 35 -13.03 -8.40 4.63
CA ARG A 35 -13.08 -7.88 3.25
C ARG A 35 -13.97 -8.69 2.31
N GLY A 36 -14.76 -9.62 2.85
CA GLY A 36 -15.74 -10.42 2.10
C GLY A 36 -15.25 -11.81 1.66
N GLY A 37 -14.11 -12.27 2.16
CA GLY A 37 -13.64 -13.63 1.96
C GLY A 37 -14.13 -14.63 3.00
N PRO A 38 -13.73 -15.91 2.91
CA PRO A 38 -14.08 -16.93 3.89
C PRO A 38 -13.44 -16.65 5.25
N HIS A 39 -14.02 -17.22 6.30
CA HIS A 39 -13.43 -17.17 7.65
C HIS A 39 -12.12 -17.97 7.70
N SER A 40 -11.22 -17.57 8.60
CA SER A 40 -9.99 -18.31 8.86
C SER A 40 -10.30 -19.65 9.51
N GLN A 41 -9.65 -20.72 9.06
CA GLN A 41 -9.72 -22.02 9.72
C GLN A 41 -8.58 -22.23 10.73
N HIS A 42 -7.62 -21.30 10.79
CA HIS A 42 -6.40 -21.40 11.58
C HIS A 42 -6.48 -20.50 12.82
N ASP A 43 -6.02 -19.26 12.69
CA ASP A 43 -5.81 -18.28 13.75
C ASP A 43 -6.45 -16.92 13.40
N ILE A 44 -6.42 -16.04 14.39
CA ILE A 44 -6.76 -14.63 14.28
C ILE A 44 -5.49 -13.81 14.44
N ASP A 45 -5.08 -13.12 13.37
CA ASP A 45 -3.89 -12.26 13.38
C ASP A 45 -4.24 -10.81 13.75
N LEU A 46 -3.53 -10.29 14.76
CA LEU A 46 -3.61 -8.90 15.19
C LEU A 46 -2.23 -8.26 15.09
N LEU A 47 -2.12 -7.18 14.31
CA LEU A 47 -0.93 -6.34 14.23
C LEU A 47 -0.96 -5.26 15.31
N LEU A 48 0.16 -5.07 15.97
CA LEU A 48 0.32 -4.11 17.07
C LEU A 48 1.78 -3.67 17.19
N GLU A 49 2.03 -2.50 17.76
CA GLU A 49 3.41 -2.08 18.01
C GLU A 49 4.08 -2.97 19.06
N PRO A 50 5.41 -3.17 18.99
CA PRO A 50 6.14 -3.94 20.00
C PRO A 50 5.91 -3.46 21.43
N SER A 51 5.75 -2.15 21.64
CA SER A 51 5.45 -1.54 22.94
C SER A 51 4.08 -1.93 23.50
N ASP A 52 3.14 -2.35 22.64
CA ASP A 52 1.77 -2.69 23.01
C ASP A 52 1.51 -4.20 23.11
N ALA A 53 2.44 -5.06 22.70
CA ALA A 53 2.30 -6.51 22.74
C ALA A 53 1.94 -7.07 24.11
N GLU A 54 2.68 -6.67 25.12
CA GLU A 54 2.45 -7.12 26.48
C GLU A 54 1.10 -6.61 27.01
N ARG A 55 0.76 -5.34 26.72
CA ARG A 55 -0.50 -4.72 27.13
C ARG A 55 -1.71 -5.38 26.47
N ALA A 56 -1.59 -5.75 25.19
CA ALA A 56 -2.59 -6.47 24.43
C ALA A 56 -2.84 -7.87 25.02
N ALA A 57 -1.77 -8.65 25.25
CA ALA A 57 -1.86 -9.99 25.83
C ALA A 57 -2.54 -9.96 27.22
N GLN A 58 -2.19 -8.99 28.06
CA GLN A 58 -2.81 -8.80 29.37
C GLN A 58 -4.29 -8.39 29.27
N ALA A 59 -4.66 -7.56 28.30
CA ALA A 59 -6.06 -7.18 28.05
C ALA A 59 -6.91 -8.38 27.66
N LEU A 60 -6.40 -9.26 26.80
CA LEU A 60 -7.08 -10.49 26.41
C LEU A 60 -7.18 -11.47 27.60
N THR A 61 -6.11 -11.66 28.35
CA THR A 61 -6.09 -12.55 29.54
C THR A 61 -7.12 -12.13 30.59
N ARG A 62 -7.34 -10.82 30.78
CA ARG A 62 -8.39 -10.30 31.68
C ARG A 62 -9.83 -10.71 31.28
N THR A 63 -10.03 -11.24 30.06
CA THR A 63 -11.32 -11.74 29.59
C THR A 63 -11.47 -13.27 29.71
N GLY A 64 -10.54 -13.93 30.39
CA GLY A 64 -10.53 -15.38 30.58
C GLY A 64 -9.78 -16.16 29.49
N MET A 65 -9.10 -15.47 28.56
CA MET A 65 -8.24 -16.10 27.56
C MET A 65 -6.90 -16.52 28.18
N SER A 66 -6.26 -17.54 27.61
CA SER A 66 -4.99 -18.08 28.11
C SER A 66 -3.81 -17.62 27.27
N ARG A 67 -2.81 -17.02 27.90
CA ARG A 67 -1.58 -16.61 27.21
C ARG A 67 -0.60 -17.76 27.07
N PHE A 68 0.08 -17.80 25.93
CA PHE A 68 1.27 -18.61 25.68
C PHE A 68 2.39 -17.74 25.12
N GLN A 69 3.59 -17.83 25.69
CA GLN A 69 4.77 -17.19 25.10
C GLN A 69 5.57 -18.24 24.33
N PRO A 70 5.57 -18.16 23.00
CA PRO A 70 6.31 -19.12 22.19
C PRO A 70 7.79 -18.72 22.12
N PRO A 71 8.70 -19.59 21.64
CA PRO A 71 10.12 -19.23 21.46
C PRO A 71 10.35 -18.13 20.42
N GLU A 72 9.39 -17.92 19.53
CA GLU A 72 9.36 -16.86 18.54
C GLU A 72 9.36 -15.47 19.18
N ASP A 73 10.24 -14.59 18.71
CA ASP A 73 10.42 -13.23 19.24
C ASP A 73 9.62 -12.16 18.48
N TRP A 74 8.80 -12.55 17.51
CA TRP A 74 8.05 -11.66 16.61
C TRP A 74 6.55 -11.55 16.93
N LEU A 75 6.04 -12.42 17.82
CA LEU A 75 4.64 -12.38 18.28
C LEU A 75 4.47 -12.87 19.72
N LEU A 76 3.27 -12.66 20.26
CA LEU A 76 2.76 -13.36 21.44
C LEU A 76 1.51 -14.17 21.05
N LYS A 77 1.24 -15.27 21.76
CA LYS A 77 0.07 -16.12 21.48
C LYS A 77 -0.94 -16.03 22.61
N VAL A 78 -2.22 -15.94 22.26
CA VAL A 78 -3.34 -15.99 23.20
C VAL A 78 -4.38 -16.97 22.67
N PHE A 79 -5.02 -17.72 23.57
CA PHE A 79 -6.02 -18.71 23.25
C PHE A 79 -7.37 -18.37 23.88
N ASP A 80 -8.43 -18.42 23.07
CA ASP A 80 -9.81 -18.42 23.53
C ASP A 80 -10.41 -19.81 23.33
N GLY A 81 -10.34 -20.66 24.35
CA GLY A 81 -10.54 -22.10 24.18
C GLY A 81 -9.48 -22.66 23.23
N ASP A 82 -9.91 -23.25 22.12
CA ASP A 82 -9.03 -23.82 21.09
C ASP A 82 -8.68 -22.83 19.96
N VAL A 83 -9.22 -21.60 20.02
CA VAL A 83 -8.98 -20.57 19.00
C VAL A 83 -7.71 -19.81 19.31
N LEU A 84 -6.74 -19.87 18.40
CA LEU A 84 -5.48 -19.13 18.51
C LEU A 84 -5.63 -17.68 18.02
N ILE A 85 -5.07 -16.75 18.77
CA ILE A 85 -4.93 -15.33 18.46
C ILE A 85 -3.44 -15.01 18.47
N ASP A 86 -2.90 -14.64 17.32
CA ASP A 86 -1.51 -14.23 17.14
C ASP A 86 -1.40 -12.71 17.25
N LEU A 87 -0.65 -12.26 18.26
CA LEU A 87 -0.34 -10.86 18.53
C LEU A 87 1.00 -10.52 17.89
N ILE A 88 0.95 -10.16 16.60
CA ILE A 88 2.12 -9.93 15.75
C ILE A 88 2.63 -8.50 15.91
N HIS A 89 3.88 -8.37 16.35
CA HIS A 89 4.53 -7.07 16.49
C HIS A 89 5.75 -6.88 15.58
N ARG A 90 6.08 -7.90 14.77
CA ARG A 90 7.11 -7.84 13.71
C ARG A 90 6.65 -8.64 12.48
N LEU A 91 6.83 -8.07 11.30
CA LEU A 91 6.57 -8.70 10.01
C LEU A 91 7.91 -8.97 9.33
N GLY A 92 8.35 -10.23 9.34
CA GLY A 92 9.76 -10.55 9.05
C GLY A 92 10.66 -9.81 10.03
N ASP A 93 11.64 -9.05 9.53
CA ASP A 93 12.54 -8.23 10.35
C ASP A 93 12.01 -6.82 10.63
N THR A 94 10.81 -6.46 10.14
CA THR A 94 10.28 -5.11 10.24
C THR A 94 9.31 -4.99 11.42
N PRO A 95 9.58 -4.15 12.44
CA PRO A 95 8.62 -3.87 13.50
C PRO A 95 7.31 -3.29 12.95
N VAL A 96 6.18 -3.70 13.51
CA VAL A 96 4.91 -3.04 13.21
C VAL A 96 4.94 -1.65 13.84
N SER A 97 4.76 -0.62 13.01
CA SER A 97 4.74 0.79 13.42
C SER A 97 3.32 1.31 13.70
N ALA A 98 3.19 2.34 14.54
CA ALA A 98 1.96 3.13 14.70
C ALA A 98 1.33 3.54 13.37
N GLU A 99 2.15 3.98 12.42
CA GLU A 99 1.69 4.44 11.10
C GLU A 99 1.01 3.31 10.29
N THR A 100 1.59 2.11 10.32
CA THR A 100 1.02 0.90 9.71
C THR A 100 -0.38 0.59 10.26
N ILE A 101 -0.58 0.77 11.56
CA ILE A 101 -1.89 0.60 12.18
C ILE A 101 -2.80 1.76 11.80
N ALA A 102 -2.33 3.01 11.92
CA ALA A 102 -3.12 4.21 11.69
C ALA A 102 -3.63 4.37 10.25
N ARG A 103 -2.87 3.91 9.25
CA ARG A 103 -3.27 3.92 7.83
C ARG A 103 -4.30 2.84 7.48
N ALA A 104 -4.46 1.82 8.32
CA ALA A 104 -5.41 0.74 8.07
C ALA A 104 -6.85 1.26 8.18
N PRO A 105 -7.71 1.07 7.15
CA PRO A 105 -9.09 1.54 7.17
C PRO A 105 -9.89 0.88 8.29
N LEU A 106 -10.87 1.63 8.82
CA LEU A 106 -11.88 1.09 9.73
C LEU A 106 -12.95 0.37 8.91
N LEU A 107 -13.17 -0.91 9.20
CA LEU A 107 -14.20 -1.73 8.57
C LEU A 107 -15.13 -2.36 9.62
N PRO A 108 -16.40 -2.60 9.28
CA PRO A 108 -17.29 -3.42 10.09
C PRO A 108 -16.82 -4.88 10.10
N VAL A 109 -16.81 -5.51 11.27
CA VAL A 109 -16.45 -6.91 11.50
C VAL A 109 -17.46 -7.51 12.46
N GLY A 110 -18.44 -8.25 11.94
CA GLY A 110 -19.60 -8.66 12.73
C GLY A 110 -20.34 -7.46 13.32
N SER A 111 -20.44 -7.39 14.65
CA SER A 111 -21.09 -6.29 15.37
C SER A 111 -20.15 -5.18 15.84
N VAL A 112 -18.87 -5.23 15.50
CA VAL A 112 -17.85 -4.26 15.92
C VAL A 112 -17.20 -3.59 14.71
N THR A 113 -16.50 -2.49 14.94
CA THR A 113 -15.65 -1.85 13.92
C THR A 113 -14.21 -1.96 14.37
N ALA A 114 -13.31 -2.35 13.48
CA ALA A 114 -11.88 -2.44 13.77
C ALA A 114 -11.05 -1.96 12.58
N ARG A 115 -9.80 -1.59 12.83
CA ARG A 115 -8.85 -1.33 11.74
C ARG A 115 -8.49 -2.65 11.08
N VAL A 116 -8.48 -2.67 9.76
CA VAL A 116 -8.15 -3.86 8.96
C VAL A 116 -7.11 -3.46 7.94
N ILE A 117 -5.98 -4.18 7.87
CA ILE A 117 -4.93 -3.86 6.89
C ILE A 117 -5.51 -3.80 5.47
N SER A 118 -4.93 -2.95 4.62
CA SER A 118 -5.37 -2.82 3.22
C SER A 118 -5.26 -4.17 2.49
N ALA A 119 -6.11 -4.41 1.50
CA ALA A 119 -6.04 -5.65 0.71
C ALA A 119 -4.66 -5.78 0.02
N THR A 120 -4.08 -4.66 -0.43
CA THR A 120 -2.72 -4.60 -0.96
C THR A 120 -1.67 -5.02 0.06
N ASP A 121 -1.68 -4.44 1.28
CA ASP A 121 -0.71 -4.80 2.32
C ASP A 121 -0.88 -6.26 2.77
N LEU A 122 -2.11 -6.76 2.84
CA LEU A 122 -2.43 -8.16 3.14
C LEU A 122 -1.82 -9.11 2.10
N MET A 123 -2.02 -8.84 0.81
CA MET A 123 -1.45 -9.64 -0.25
C MET A 123 0.08 -9.56 -0.27
N VAL A 124 0.65 -8.38 0.00
CA VAL A 124 2.11 -8.23 0.13
C VAL A 124 2.64 -9.08 1.27
N GLN A 125 2.02 -9.06 2.45
CA GLN A 125 2.44 -9.89 3.59
C GLN A 125 2.38 -11.38 3.25
N LYS A 126 1.29 -11.83 2.60
CA LYS A 126 1.10 -13.22 2.22
C LYS A 126 2.11 -13.73 1.18
N LEU A 127 2.53 -12.87 0.24
CA LEU A 127 3.52 -13.23 -0.78
C LEU A 127 4.96 -13.07 -0.30
N ALA A 128 5.23 -12.15 0.64
CA ALA A 128 6.57 -11.88 1.15
C ALA A 128 7.15 -13.04 1.98
N VAL A 129 6.30 -13.91 2.53
CA VAL A 129 6.72 -15.07 3.34
C VAL A 129 7.02 -16.33 2.51
N LEU A 130 6.89 -16.25 1.18
CA LEU A 130 7.07 -17.41 0.33
C LEU A 130 8.55 -17.78 0.15
N ASP A 131 8.84 -19.05 0.33
CA ASP A 131 10.15 -19.65 0.09
C ASP A 131 10.02 -21.11 -0.38
N CYS A 132 11.13 -21.83 -0.54
CA CYS A 132 11.12 -23.21 -1.00
C CYS A 132 10.47 -24.21 -0.01
N HIS A 133 10.28 -23.82 1.25
CA HIS A 133 9.61 -24.59 2.29
C HIS A 133 8.15 -24.16 2.48
N ARG A 134 7.80 -22.95 2.06
CA ARG A 134 6.48 -22.32 2.26
C ARG A 134 6.02 -21.69 0.95
N CYS A 135 5.56 -22.51 0.01
CA CYS A 135 4.97 -22.04 -1.24
C CYS A 135 3.68 -22.78 -1.54
N ASP A 136 2.56 -22.19 -1.11
CA ASP A 136 1.22 -22.65 -1.49
C ASP A 136 0.47 -21.54 -2.24
N TYR A 137 0.47 -21.65 -3.57
CA TYR A 137 -0.28 -20.74 -4.41
C TYR A 137 -1.78 -21.01 -4.44
N ALA A 138 -2.24 -22.21 -4.07
CA ALA A 138 -3.65 -22.55 -4.17
C ALA A 138 -4.49 -21.67 -3.23
N GLU A 139 -4.08 -21.54 -1.98
CA GLU A 139 -4.74 -20.66 -1.01
C GLU A 139 -4.65 -19.18 -1.42
N LEU A 140 -3.49 -18.76 -1.94
CA LEU A 140 -3.27 -17.38 -2.35
C LEU A 140 -4.11 -16.99 -3.57
N LEU A 141 -4.33 -17.91 -4.51
CA LEU A 141 -5.18 -17.66 -5.68
C LEU A 141 -6.63 -17.40 -5.28
N VAL A 142 -7.14 -18.11 -4.27
CA VAL A 142 -8.50 -17.89 -3.73
C VAL A 142 -8.59 -16.47 -3.16
N VAL A 143 -7.63 -16.07 -2.32
CA VAL A 143 -7.60 -14.73 -1.72
C VAL A 143 -7.47 -13.65 -2.81
N ALA A 144 -6.56 -13.83 -3.76
CA ALA A 144 -6.34 -12.90 -4.86
C ALA A 144 -7.61 -12.68 -5.69
N ARG A 145 -8.36 -13.74 -5.99
CA ARG A 145 -9.60 -13.64 -6.77
C ARG A 145 -10.72 -12.96 -5.98
N ILE A 146 -10.86 -13.23 -4.68
CA ILE A 146 -11.86 -12.59 -3.83
C ILE A 146 -11.58 -11.08 -3.68
N LEU A 147 -10.30 -10.73 -3.49
CA LEU A 147 -9.88 -9.36 -3.23
C LEU A 147 -9.48 -8.59 -4.49
N ARG A 148 -9.75 -9.13 -5.69
CA ARG A 148 -9.29 -8.60 -6.99
C ARG A 148 -9.44 -7.08 -7.10
N GLU A 149 -10.65 -6.58 -6.87
CA GLU A 149 -10.99 -5.16 -7.04
C GLU A 149 -10.49 -4.27 -5.89
N GLN A 150 -10.03 -4.86 -4.78
CA GLN A 150 -9.56 -4.13 -3.61
C GLN A 150 -8.04 -3.98 -3.58
N VAL A 151 -7.32 -4.81 -4.34
CA VAL A 151 -5.86 -4.85 -4.36
C VAL A 151 -5.35 -3.87 -5.41
N ASP A 152 -4.44 -3.00 -4.99
CA ASP A 152 -3.60 -2.22 -5.88
C ASP A 152 -2.46 -3.11 -6.41
N TRP A 153 -2.69 -3.72 -7.57
CA TRP A 153 -1.80 -4.68 -8.19
C TRP A 153 -0.47 -4.06 -8.64
N GLY A 154 -0.49 -2.81 -9.12
CA GLY A 154 0.72 -2.07 -9.49
C GLY A 154 1.63 -1.83 -8.28
N ARG A 155 1.08 -1.37 -7.16
CA ARG A 155 1.82 -1.19 -5.91
C ARG A 155 2.32 -2.52 -5.33
N LEU A 156 1.52 -3.58 -5.40
CA LEU A 156 1.92 -4.91 -4.95
C LEU A 156 3.15 -5.40 -5.71
N ARG A 157 3.15 -5.29 -7.04
CA ARG A 157 4.30 -5.65 -7.88
C ARG A 157 5.53 -4.85 -7.51
N LEU A 158 5.40 -3.53 -7.37
CA LEU A 158 6.51 -2.66 -6.99
C LEU A 158 7.14 -3.08 -5.66
N ARG A 159 6.31 -3.40 -4.65
CA ARG A 159 6.78 -3.81 -3.32
C ARG A 159 7.46 -5.18 -3.29
N LEU A 160 7.16 -6.06 -4.23
CA LEU A 160 7.68 -7.43 -4.29
C LEU A 160 8.62 -7.68 -5.47
N ARG A 161 9.13 -6.62 -6.11
CA ARG A 161 10.11 -6.73 -7.20
C ARG A 161 11.33 -7.54 -6.73
N GLY A 162 11.76 -8.48 -7.57
CA GLY A 162 12.91 -9.32 -7.28
C GLY A 162 12.61 -10.54 -6.40
N SER A 163 11.35 -10.77 -5.98
CA SER A 163 10.94 -12.06 -5.41
C SER A 163 10.54 -13.02 -6.52
N PRO A 164 11.30 -14.12 -6.77
CA PRO A 164 10.96 -15.09 -7.81
C PRO A 164 9.59 -15.73 -7.57
N PHE A 165 9.20 -15.91 -6.30
CA PHE A 165 7.90 -16.46 -5.94
C PHE A 165 6.76 -15.49 -6.23
N ALA A 166 6.95 -14.19 -5.98
CA ALA A 166 5.93 -13.19 -6.33
C ALA A 166 5.82 -13.01 -7.84
N GLU A 167 6.94 -13.05 -8.56
CA GLU A 167 6.97 -12.97 -10.03
C GLU A 167 6.28 -14.17 -10.68
N ALA A 168 6.53 -15.39 -10.19
CA ALA A 168 5.83 -16.58 -10.67
C ALA A 168 4.32 -16.52 -10.36
N PHE A 169 3.93 -16.05 -9.17
CA PHE A 169 2.53 -15.86 -8.82
C PHE A 169 1.85 -14.83 -9.73
N TRP A 170 2.53 -13.74 -10.08
CA TRP A 170 2.02 -12.75 -11.04
C TRP A 170 1.69 -13.38 -12.39
N GLN A 171 2.56 -14.25 -12.93
CA GLN A 171 2.28 -14.95 -14.17
C GLN A 171 1.03 -15.83 -14.09
N LEU A 172 0.79 -16.46 -12.93
CA LEU A 172 -0.44 -17.22 -12.70
C LEU A 172 -1.67 -16.31 -12.67
N LEU A 173 -1.59 -15.14 -12.01
CA LEU A 173 -2.70 -14.19 -11.98
C LEU A 173 -3.07 -13.72 -13.40
N CYS A 174 -2.09 -13.36 -14.23
CA CYS A 174 -2.31 -12.98 -15.63
C CYS A 174 -2.89 -14.14 -16.44
N GLY A 175 -2.27 -15.33 -16.35
CA GLY A 175 -2.69 -16.51 -17.11
C GLY A 175 -4.10 -17.01 -16.76
N LEU A 176 -4.57 -16.73 -15.55
CA LEU A 176 -5.92 -17.03 -15.09
C LEU A 176 -6.92 -15.86 -15.25
N SER A 177 -6.48 -14.76 -15.87
CA SER A 177 -7.24 -13.52 -16.04
C SER A 177 -7.83 -13.00 -14.72
N ILE A 178 -7.06 -13.15 -13.64
CA ILE A 178 -7.36 -12.53 -12.33
C ILE A 178 -6.88 -11.09 -12.33
N VAL A 179 -5.79 -10.77 -13.03
CA VAL A 179 -5.31 -9.41 -13.24
C VAL A 179 -5.11 -9.20 -14.72
N ASP A 180 -5.29 -7.98 -15.18
CA ASP A 180 -5.04 -7.64 -16.57
C ASP A 180 -3.52 -7.47 -16.78
N ALA A 181 -3.01 -7.87 -17.95
CA ALA A 181 -1.60 -7.67 -18.26
C ALA A 181 -1.21 -6.18 -18.25
N ASP A 182 -2.18 -5.28 -18.43
CA ASP A 182 -1.99 -3.83 -18.37
C ASP A 182 -2.03 -3.29 -16.93
N ASP A 183 -2.51 -4.05 -15.93
CA ASP A 183 -2.20 -3.79 -14.51
C ASP A 183 -0.69 -3.95 -14.25
N ALA A 184 0.08 -4.42 -15.26
CA ALA A 184 1.53 -4.39 -15.26
C ALA A 184 2.12 -3.01 -15.60
N ALA A 185 1.32 -2.04 -16.03
CA ALA A 185 1.76 -0.66 -16.09
C ALA A 185 2.17 -0.24 -14.67
N GLU A 186 3.44 0.14 -14.52
CA GLU A 186 3.95 0.60 -13.24
C GLU A 186 3.04 1.68 -12.68
N PRO A 187 2.80 1.72 -11.35
CA PRO A 187 1.94 2.73 -10.77
C PRO A 187 2.41 4.10 -11.24
N ASP A 188 1.44 4.91 -11.71
CA ASP A 188 1.64 6.30 -12.09
C ASP A 188 2.55 6.94 -11.03
N PRO A 189 3.72 7.49 -11.43
CA PRO A 189 4.68 8.02 -10.48
C PRO A 189 3.97 8.98 -9.54
N PRO A 190 4.22 8.84 -8.23
CA PRO A 190 3.30 9.30 -7.22
C PRO A 190 3.03 10.80 -7.36
N ASP A 191 1.76 11.20 -7.27
CA ASP A 191 1.24 12.57 -7.45
C ASP A 191 2.09 13.68 -6.80
N HIS A 192 2.87 13.35 -5.77
CA HIS A 192 3.82 14.26 -5.14
C HIS A 192 4.95 14.73 -6.06
N LEU A 193 5.41 13.92 -7.02
CA LEU A 193 6.50 14.28 -7.92
C LEU A 193 6.02 15.27 -8.99
N VAL A 194 4.85 15.00 -9.59
CA VAL A 194 4.18 15.97 -10.49
C VAL A 194 3.93 17.27 -9.75
N ALA A 195 3.44 17.22 -8.51
CA ALA A 195 3.22 18.40 -7.69
C ALA A 195 4.53 19.15 -7.33
N ALA A 196 5.63 18.42 -7.06
CA ALA A 196 6.93 19.01 -6.78
C ALA A 196 7.52 19.72 -8.00
N VAL A 197 7.44 19.08 -9.18
CA VAL A 197 7.88 19.69 -10.44
C VAL A 197 7.01 20.91 -10.77
N ARG A 198 5.68 20.81 -10.66
CA ARG A 198 4.77 21.94 -10.88
C ARG A 198 5.04 23.11 -9.95
N ARG A 199 5.26 22.84 -8.65
CA ARG A 199 5.59 23.87 -7.68
C ARG A 199 6.90 24.57 -8.01
N GLN A 200 7.94 23.80 -8.33
CA GLN A 200 9.24 24.38 -8.67
C GLN A 200 9.16 25.27 -9.92
N LEU A 201 8.49 24.82 -10.98
CA LEU A 201 8.35 25.63 -12.20
C LEU A 201 7.50 26.90 -11.99
N ALA A 202 6.54 26.86 -11.07
CA ALA A 202 5.71 28.00 -10.72
C ALA A 202 6.41 29.02 -9.79
N GLU A 203 7.28 28.54 -8.88
CA GLU A 203 8.00 29.37 -7.92
C GLU A 203 9.33 29.91 -8.47
N ASP A 204 9.85 29.33 -9.55
CA ASP A 204 11.07 29.79 -10.21
C ASP A 204 10.85 31.16 -10.89
N PRO A 205 11.57 32.23 -10.45
CA PRO A 205 11.40 33.59 -10.97
C PRO A 205 11.71 33.74 -12.47
N GLU A 206 12.49 32.82 -13.05
CA GLU A 206 12.87 32.86 -14.47
C GLU A 206 11.88 32.12 -15.39
N ILE A 207 11.10 31.19 -14.82
CA ILE A 207 10.16 30.33 -15.55
C ILE A 207 8.72 30.87 -15.40
N GLY A 208 8.12 30.78 -14.21
CA GLY A 208 6.79 31.30 -13.91
C GLY A 208 5.65 30.76 -14.78
N GLU A 209 5.80 29.58 -15.40
CA GLU A 209 4.86 29.02 -16.38
C GLU A 209 3.91 27.99 -15.74
N LEU A 210 2.59 28.24 -15.78
CA LEU A 210 1.55 27.28 -15.36
C LEU A 210 1.00 26.43 -16.51
N GLY A 211 1.40 26.73 -17.76
CA GLY A 211 0.89 26.11 -18.98
C GLY A 211 1.67 24.89 -19.48
N ILE A 212 2.68 24.42 -18.74
CA ILE A 212 3.50 23.26 -19.12
C ILE A 212 2.82 21.97 -18.65
N GLY A 213 2.49 21.11 -19.59
CA GLY A 213 2.08 19.74 -19.35
C GLY A 213 3.26 18.91 -18.88
N ILE A 214 3.06 18.14 -17.82
CA ILE A 214 4.06 17.23 -17.26
C ILE A 214 3.43 15.86 -17.17
N GLU A 215 3.98 14.92 -17.91
CA GLU A 215 3.63 13.51 -17.87
C GLU A 215 4.86 12.75 -17.40
N ILE A 216 4.75 12.03 -16.29
CA ILE A 216 5.85 11.28 -15.71
C ILE A 216 5.55 9.80 -15.93
N HIS A 217 6.51 9.10 -16.53
CA HIS A 217 6.55 7.64 -16.68
C HIS A 217 7.69 7.09 -15.81
N SER A 218 7.78 5.75 -15.70
CA SER A 218 8.77 5.05 -14.88
C SER A 218 10.21 5.55 -15.10
N ASP A 219 10.61 5.64 -16.37
CA ASP A 219 11.97 5.98 -16.78
C ASP A 219 12.06 7.32 -17.53
N THR A 220 10.93 7.98 -17.79
CA THR A 220 10.89 9.17 -18.66
C THR A 220 9.94 10.24 -18.13
N VAL A 221 10.32 11.50 -18.21
CA VAL A 221 9.47 12.67 -17.95
C VAL A 221 9.29 13.41 -19.26
N CYS A 222 8.06 13.47 -19.74
CA CYS A 222 7.69 14.24 -20.92
C CYS A 222 7.19 15.62 -20.51
N LEU A 223 7.74 16.65 -21.14
CA LEU A 223 7.35 18.04 -20.96
C LEU A 223 6.70 18.52 -22.26
N THR A 224 5.46 18.99 -22.17
CA THR A 224 4.68 19.48 -23.31
C THR A 224 4.14 20.88 -23.03
N GLY A 225 3.77 21.61 -24.08
CA GLY A 225 3.26 22.97 -23.97
C GLY A 225 4.05 23.93 -24.85
N SER A 226 3.89 25.23 -24.62
CA SER A 226 4.54 26.26 -25.42
C SER A 226 5.22 27.30 -24.54
N VAL A 227 6.42 27.75 -24.92
CA VAL A 227 7.18 28.78 -24.18
C VAL A 227 7.69 29.87 -25.12
N ASN A 228 7.87 31.07 -24.55
CA ASN A 228 8.45 32.19 -25.27
C ASN A 228 9.98 32.09 -25.33
N GLY A 229 10.48 31.66 -26.49
CA GLY A 229 11.91 31.62 -26.79
C GLY A 229 12.65 30.34 -26.37
N PRO A 230 13.75 30.00 -27.07
CA PRO A 230 14.49 28.74 -26.86
C PRO A 230 15.24 28.69 -25.53
N GLN A 231 15.64 29.84 -24.99
CA GLN A 231 16.33 29.94 -23.70
C GLN A 231 15.46 29.38 -22.56
N ARG A 232 14.17 29.72 -22.58
CA ARG A 232 13.19 29.31 -21.56
C ARG A 232 12.93 27.80 -21.60
N ARG A 233 12.85 27.21 -22.80
CA ARG A 233 12.75 25.75 -22.99
C ARG A 233 13.93 25.01 -22.36
N ALA A 234 15.15 25.51 -22.52
CA ALA A 234 16.36 24.90 -21.98
C ALA A 234 16.45 25.02 -20.44
N THR A 235 16.02 26.16 -19.87
CA THR A 235 15.97 26.35 -18.42
C THR A 235 15.00 25.35 -17.76
N ILE A 236 13.80 25.19 -18.31
CA ILE A 236 12.79 24.24 -17.81
C ILE A 236 13.34 22.82 -17.81
N GLU A 237 13.96 22.38 -18.91
CA GLU A 237 14.55 21.05 -19.01
C GLU A 237 15.61 20.79 -17.95
N THR A 238 16.45 21.79 -17.68
CA THR A 238 17.54 21.69 -16.70
C THR A 238 17.00 21.56 -15.28
N VAL A 239 16.00 22.37 -14.92
CA VAL A 239 15.35 22.34 -13.61
C VAL A 239 14.64 21.00 -13.38
N VAL A 240 13.90 20.52 -14.39
CA VAL A 240 13.18 19.25 -14.28
C VAL A 240 14.15 18.07 -14.13
N ARG A 241 15.25 18.02 -14.90
CA ARG A 241 16.27 16.97 -14.77
C ARG A 241 16.81 16.86 -13.35
N GLY A 242 17.10 17.99 -12.69
CA GLY A 242 17.61 17.99 -11.31
C GLY A 242 16.63 17.44 -10.26
N ILE A 243 15.32 17.44 -10.54
CA ILE A 243 14.29 16.94 -9.62
C ILE A 243 13.98 15.45 -9.86
N VAL A 244 14.06 15.01 -11.11
CA VAL A 244 13.52 13.71 -11.53
C VAL A 244 14.59 12.63 -11.74
N GLU A 245 15.86 12.89 -11.41
CA GLU A 245 16.95 11.91 -11.46
C GLU A 245 16.59 10.62 -10.69
N PRO A 246 16.79 9.43 -11.28
CA PRO A 246 17.57 9.13 -12.50
C PRO A 246 16.76 9.09 -13.83
N ARG A 247 15.56 9.68 -13.91
CA ARG A 247 14.69 9.57 -15.10
C ARG A 247 15.19 10.41 -16.29
N VAL A 248 14.94 9.90 -17.50
CA VAL A 248 15.22 10.59 -18.76
C VAL A 248 14.20 11.72 -18.96
N VAL A 249 14.63 12.92 -19.35
CA VAL A 249 13.70 14.03 -19.66
C VAL A 249 13.58 14.20 -21.17
N VAL A 250 12.36 14.01 -21.69
CA VAL A 250 11.95 14.28 -23.07
C VAL A 250 11.24 15.64 -23.10
N ASN A 251 11.83 16.60 -23.80
CA ASN A 251 11.34 17.96 -23.84
C ASN A 251 10.69 18.25 -25.20
N ASP A 252 9.37 18.11 -25.29
CA ASP A 252 8.54 18.37 -26.47
C ASP A 252 7.85 19.75 -26.40
N ILE A 253 8.42 20.68 -25.62
CA ILE A 253 7.91 22.06 -25.53
C ILE A 253 8.13 22.79 -26.86
N GLU A 254 7.06 23.37 -27.40
CA GLU A 254 7.10 24.22 -28.58
C GLU A 254 7.61 25.63 -28.23
N VAL A 255 8.49 26.17 -29.08
CA VAL A 255 9.00 27.54 -28.92
C VAL A 255 8.16 28.48 -29.79
N VAL A 256 7.39 29.34 -29.15
CA VAL A 256 6.54 30.32 -29.83
C VAL A 256 7.13 31.71 -29.61
N GLN A 257 7.36 32.48 -30.67
CA GLN A 257 7.69 33.90 -30.53
C GLN A 257 6.38 34.69 -30.46
N LEU A 258 6.07 35.24 -29.28
CA LEU A 258 5.06 36.29 -29.20
C LEU A 258 5.65 37.56 -29.82
N CYS A 259 5.27 37.85 -31.07
CA CYS A 259 5.41 39.21 -31.59
C CYS A 259 4.45 40.11 -30.81
N GLU A 260 4.97 41.20 -30.24
CA GLU A 260 4.10 42.23 -29.65
C GLU A 260 3.07 42.70 -30.69
N PRO A 261 1.81 42.94 -30.30
CA PRO A 261 0.85 43.54 -31.21
C PRO A 261 1.39 44.91 -31.63
N ILE A 262 1.54 45.10 -32.94
CA ILE A 262 1.86 46.42 -33.51
C ILE A 262 0.73 47.36 -33.08
N GLU A 263 1.05 48.38 -32.28
CA GLU A 263 0.13 49.47 -31.98
C GLU A 263 -0.35 50.07 -33.31
N GLN A 264 -1.63 49.88 -33.62
CA GLN A 264 -2.29 50.65 -34.67
C GLN A 264 -2.42 52.09 -34.17
N VAL A 265 -1.41 52.92 -34.49
CA VAL A 265 -1.54 54.37 -34.37
C VAL A 265 -2.49 54.84 -35.48
N THR A 266 -3.71 55.19 -35.07
CA THR A 266 -4.68 55.98 -35.82
C THR A 266 -4.06 57.26 -36.37
N GLY A 267 -4.21 57.47 -37.68
CA GLY A 267 -3.96 58.72 -38.40
C GLY A 267 -4.72 58.73 -39.72
#